data_AF-A0AAF0I727-F1
#
_entry.id   AF-A0AAF0I727-F1
#
_cell.length_a   1.000
_cell.length_b   1.000
_cell.length_c   1.000
_cell.angle_alpha   90.00
_cell.angle_beta   90.00
_cell.angle_gamma   90.00
#
_symmetry.space_group_name_H-M   'P 1'
#
loop_
_entity.id
_entity.type
_entity.pdbx_description
1 polymer ?
#
loop_
_entity_poly.entity_id
_entity_poly.type
_entity_poly.pdbx_seq_one_letter_code
_entity_poly.pdbx_strand_id
1 'polypeptide(L)' 'MFKFVKSVFASPEKFLQIMTRQDINDSIAEGERIIIDENGNISVNTLSEEVHEDFARHVNTLKGV' A
#
# COMPACT_ATOMS: atom_id res chain seq x y z
N MET A 1 -1.21 18.10 -18.40
CA MET A 1 -2.67 18.30 -18.35
C MET A 1 -3.50 17.30 -19.18
N PHE A 2 -3.07 16.85 -20.38
CA PHE A 2 -3.91 16.05 -21.30
C PHE A 2 -4.09 14.54 -20.99
N LYS A 3 -3.43 13.97 -19.97
CA LYS A 3 -3.51 12.52 -19.69
C LYS A 3 -4.76 12.12 -18.88
N PHE A 4 -5.22 12.97 -17.96
CA PHE A 4 -6.41 12.71 -17.15
C PHE A 4 -7.71 12.75 -17.96
N VAL A 5 -7.81 13.64 -18.94
CA VAL A 5 -9.04 13.75 -19.78
C VAL A 5 -9.22 12.53 -20.70
N LYS A 6 -8.14 11.80 -21.03
CA LYS A 6 -8.19 10.56 -21.81
C LYS A 6 -8.49 9.31 -20.98
N SER A 7 -8.30 9.34 -19.65
CA SER A 7 -8.62 8.18 -18.79
C SER A 7 -10.11 8.09 -18.46
N VAL A 8 -10.86 9.20 -18.54
CA VAL A 8 -12.33 9.20 -18.37
C VAL A 8 -13.05 8.48 -19.52
N PHE A 9 -12.41 8.38 -20.69
CA PHE A 9 -12.86 7.58 -21.84
C PHE A 9 -12.19 6.19 -21.92
N ALA A 10 -11.39 5.82 -20.92
CA ALA A 10 -10.87 4.47 -20.80
C ALA A 10 -11.93 3.56 -20.15
N SER A 11 -11.87 2.24 -20.40
CA SER A 11 -12.74 1.24 -19.75
C SER A 11 -12.86 1.54 -18.25
N PRO A 12 -14.05 1.44 -17.64
CA PRO A 12 -14.26 1.62 -16.20
C PRO A 12 -13.20 0.90 -15.34
N GLU A 13 -12.76 -0.26 -15.79
CA GLU A 13 -11.68 -1.04 -15.16
C GLU A 13 -10.36 -0.27 -15.04
N LYS A 14 -9.95 0.47 -16.08
CA LYS A 14 -8.70 1.24 -16.07
C LYS A 14 -8.76 2.44 -15.14
N PHE A 15 -9.94 3.05 -14.99
CA PHE A 15 -10.13 4.15 -14.06
C PHE A 15 -10.09 3.65 -12.60
N LEU A 16 -10.76 2.52 -12.33
CA LEU A 16 -10.72 1.86 -11.02
C LEU A 16 -9.29 1.48 -10.62
N GLN A 17 -8.51 0.88 -11.53
CA GLN A 17 -7.10 0.54 -11.29
C GLN A 17 -6.24 1.76 -10.90
N ILE A 18 -6.47 2.92 -11.52
CA ILE A 18 -5.72 4.14 -11.19
C ILE A 18 -6.07 4.64 -9.78
N MET A 19 -7.36 4.60 -9.40
CA MET A 19 -7.78 4.99 -8.06
C MET A 19 -7.21 4.05 -7.00
N THR A 20 -7.27 2.73 -7.22
CA THR A 20 -6.74 1.77 -6.24
C THR A 20 -5.22 1.90 -6.06
N ARG A 21 -4.48 2.23 -7.12
CA ARG A 21 -3.04 2.55 -6.99
C ARG A 21 -2.77 3.83 -6.21
N GLN A 22 -3.67 4.80 -6.28
CA GLN A 22 -3.58 6.01 -5.49
C GLN A 22 -3.86 5.70 -4.02
N ASP A 23 -4.90 4.93 -3.73
CA ASP A 23 -5.22 4.48 -2.37
C ASP A 23 -4.05 3.73 -1.72
N ILE A 24 -3.37 2.83 -2.45
CA ILE A 24 -2.15 2.16 -1.97
C ILE A 24 -1.05 3.14 -1.60
N ASN A 25 -0.81 4.16 -2.43
CA ASN A 25 0.22 5.16 -2.17
C ASN A 25 -0.15 6.05 -0.98
N ASP A 26 -1.43 6.38 -0.83
CA ASP A 26 -1.94 7.16 0.28
C ASP A 26 -1.83 6.34 1.59
N SER A 27 -2.22 5.06 1.59
CA SER A 27 -1.96 4.11 2.69
C SER A 27 -0.49 4.04 3.09
N ILE A 28 0.42 4.00 2.12
CA ILE A 28 1.88 4.02 2.39
C ILE A 28 2.30 5.35 3.01
N ALA A 29 1.83 6.48 2.47
CA ALA A 29 2.17 7.82 2.92
C ALA A 29 1.61 8.15 4.31
N GLU A 30 0.43 7.60 4.65
CA GLU A 30 -0.20 7.69 5.96
C GLU A 30 0.44 6.74 6.99
N GLY A 31 1.40 5.91 6.56
CA GLY A 31 2.14 5.01 7.43
C GLY A 31 1.36 3.77 7.87
N GLU A 32 0.29 3.43 7.15
CA GLU A 32 -0.53 2.25 7.43
C GLU A 32 0.34 0.99 7.42
N ARG A 33 0.00 0.03 8.28
CA ARG A 33 0.81 -1.17 8.51
C ARG A 33 0.58 -2.25 7.44
N ILE A 34 -0.60 -2.26 6.84
CA ILE A 34 -1.05 -3.26 5.87
C ILE A 34 -1.45 -2.54 4.58
N ILE A 35 -1.02 -3.08 3.45
CA ILE A 35 -1.34 -2.58 2.12
C ILE A 35 -2.19 -3.64 1.41
N ILE A 36 -3.34 -3.22 0.89
CA ILE A 36 -4.24 -4.05 0.09
C ILE A 36 -4.17 -3.57 -1.35
N ASP A 37 -3.83 -4.47 -2.27
CA ASP A 37 -3.75 -4.13 -3.69
C ASP A 37 -5.09 -4.20 -4.43
N GLU A 38 -5.09 -3.80 -5.70
CA GLU A 38 -6.25 -3.81 -6.60
C GLU A 38 -6.88 -5.19 -6.84
N ASN A 39 -6.15 -6.26 -6.53
CA ASN A 39 -6.60 -7.64 -6.66
C ASN A 39 -6.99 -8.25 -5.30
N GLY A 40 -6.96 -7.47 -4.22
CA GLY A 40 -7.23 -7.91 -2.86
C GLY A 40 -6.07 -8.68 -2.23
N ASN A 41 -4.86 -8.65 -2.80
CA ASN A 41 -3.70 -9.21 -2.13
C ASN A 41 -3.30 -8.33 -0.96
N ILE A 42 -2.87 -8.98 0.12
CA ILE A 42 -2.50 -8.32 1.36
C ILE A 42 -0.99 -8.39 1.50
N SER A 43 -0.37 -7.25 1.75
CA SER A 43 1.06 -7.14 2.04
C SER A 43 1.31 -6.24 3.25
N VAL A 44 2.50 -6.33 3.83
CA VAL A 44 2.92 -5.50 4.97
C VAL A 44 3.67 -4.29 4.43
N ASN A 45 3.40 -3.11 4.99
CA ASN A 45 4.13 -1.90 4.65
C ASN A 45 5.52 -1.90 5.31
N THR A 46 6.55 -2.23 4.54
CA THR A 46 7.95 -2.20 5.00
C THR A 46 8.54 -0.79 5.08
N LEU A 47 7.75 0.25 4.85
CA LEU A 47 8.16 1.64 5.07
C LEU A 47 7.59 2.20 6.37
N SER A 48 6.67 1.47 7.03
CA SER A 48 6.07 1.86 8.30
C SER A 48 7.04 1.58 9.45
N GLU A 49 7.35 2.61 10.24
CA GLU A 49 8.25 2.48 11.40
C GLU A 49 7.69 1.51 12.45
N GLU A 50 6.37 1.55 12.68
CA GLU A 50 5.71 0.63 13.62
C GLU A 50 5.84 -0.85 13.18
N VAL A 51 5.88 -1.11 11.88
CA VAL A 51 6.12 -2.47 11.36
C VAL A 51 7.57 -2.88 11.63
N HIS A 52 8.52 -1.97 11.46
CA HIS A 52 9.93 -2.24 11.79
C HIS A 52 10.14 -2.52 13.27
N GLU A 53 9.53 -1.73 14.16
CA GLU A 53 9.60 -1.93 15.60
C GLU A 53 9.02 -3.27 16.03
N ASP A 54 7.84 -3.64 15.51
CA ASP A 54 7.23 -4.93 15.81
C ASP A 54 8.07 -6.10 15.30
N PHE A 55 8.63 -5.98 14.09
CA PHE A 55 9.55 -6.98 13.57
C PHE A 55 10.80 -7.13 14.44
N ALA A 56 11.42 -6.01 14.85
CA ALA A 56 12.59 -6.03 15.72
C ALA A 56 12.28 -6.66 17.08
N ARG A 57 11.13 -6.32 17.67
CA ARG A 57 10.66 -6.91 18.94
C ARG A 57 10.44 -8.41 18.81
N HIS A 58 9.84 -8.85 17.72
CA HIS A 58 9.64 -10.27 17.43
C HIS A 58 10.98 -11.01 17.31
N VAL A 59 11.92 -10.46 16.55
CA VAL A 59 13.26 -11.02 16.39
C VAL A 59 14.00 -11.11 17.72
N ASN A 60 13.94 -10.07 18.56
CA ASN A 60 14.58 -10.08 19.89
C ASN A 60 13.95 -11.13 20.80
N THR A 61 12.62 -11.27 20.77
CA THR A 61 11.90 -12.33 21.50
C THR A 61 12.40 -13.72 21.09
N LEU A 62 12.58 -13.96 19.79
CA LEU A 62 13.11 -15.24 19.28
C LEU A 62 14.58 -15.48 19.64
N LYS A 63 15.37 -14.41 19.73
CA LYS A 63 16.76 -14.46 20.18
C LYS A 63 16.89 -14.62 21.71
N GLY A 64 15.82 -14.39 22.46
CA GLY A 64 15.81 -14.40 23.93
C GLY A 64 16.48 -13.18 24.56
N VAL A 65 16.45 -12.02 23.89
CA VAL A 65 17.02 -10.74 24.34
C VAL A 65 15.91 -9.74 24.68
#